data_AF-A0A7Z7PNI1-F1
#
_entry.id   AF-A0A7Z7PNI1-F1
#
_cell.length_a   1.000
_cell.length_b   1.000
_cell.length_c   1.000
_cell.angle_alpha   90.00
_cell.angle_beta   90.00
_cell.angle_gamma   90.00
#
_symmetry.space_group_name_H-M   'P 1'
#
loop_
_entity.id
_entity.type
_entity.pdbx_description
1 polymer ?
#
loop_
_entity_poly.entity_id
_entity_poly.type
_entity_poly.pdbx_seq_one_letter_code
_entity_poly.pdbx_strand_id
1 'polypeptide(L)'
;MRWTDIKDSIRDFWKEFRKVKSGLIGLVLLGLFLFVLFFEPILLPFSETNTRWKDITYWEDNPASAAPEWINLFTSKKRAVSQELEESRLDEKNAGTVRIIEETFVYDYRYDVAPSDLIFKASGSGNVTVIMSIERPDGRKIDLMRKPMEIQEGKELRIAIDKTSKNDVLNFLKKLNALNGVTTQTLKTTDIIFSKIENSVPFTPDPLKGEYRILVSMILQKESDRIDSTSMKVAGRVQGILGTDNSKRDIWSGVLAGVKWALLIGLLTAVISVSIGVIYGVMSAYLGGWKDSLMQRIFEIFISVPLLPVLIVMERGLQALAYG
;
A
#
# COMPACT_ATOMS: atom_id res chain seq x y z
N MET A 1 -40.50 3.00 35.79
CA MET A 1 -40.73 2.33 34.49
C MET A 1 -40.49 0.83 34.71
N ARG A 2 -41.46 -0.05 34.41
CA ARG A 2 -41.28 -1.50 34.60
C ARG A 2 -40.49 -2.07 33.42
N TRP A 3 -39.71 -3.13 33.65
CA TRP A 3 -38.95 -3.83 32.60
C TRP A 3 -39.82 -4.34 31.44
N THR A 4 -41.09 -4.63 31.72
CA THR A 4 -42.11 -4.98 30.71
C THR A 4 -42.38 -3.82 29.75
N ASP A 5 -42.51 -2.60 30.27
CA ASP A 5 -42.83 -1.41 29.47
C ASP A 5 -41.71 -1.05 28.49
N ILE A 6 -40.45 -1.27 28.89
CA ILE A 6 -39.28 -1.06 28.03
C ILE A 6 -39.26 -2.08 26.89
N LYS A 7 -39.54 -3.35 27.20
CA LYS A 7 -39.56 -4.42 26.19
C LYS A 7 -40.66 -4.21 25.15
N ASP A 8 -41.84 -3.79 25.60
CA ASP A 8 -42.97 -3.51 24.70
C ASP A 8 -42.71 -2.26 23.84
N SER A 9 -42.13 -1.20 24.43
CA SER A 9 -41.71 -0.01 23.69
C SER A 9 -40.67 -0.31 22.59
N ILE A 10 -39.65 -1.13 22.89
CA ILE A 10 -38.65 -1.57 21.89
C ILE A 10 -39.32 -2.40 20.79
N ARG A 11 -40.26 -3.28 21.15
CA ARG A 11 -40.96 -4.12 20.18
C ARG A 11 -41.80 -3.28 19.22
N ASP A 12 -42.51 -2.29 19.73
CA ASP A 12 -43.35 -1.41 18.92
C ASP A 12 -42.52 -0.47 18.06
N PHE A 13 -41.42 0.09 18.60
CA PHE A 13 -40.43 0.80 17.81
C PHE A 13 -39.94 -0.05 16.64
N TRP A 14 -39.57 -1.31 16.87
CA TRP A 14 -39.06 -2.18 15.81
C TRP A 14 -40.12 -2.54 14.77
N LYS A 15 -41.40 -2.69 15.16
CA LYS A 15 -42.51 -2.87 14.20
C LYS A 15 -42.67 -1.66 13.30
N GLU A 16 -42.60 -0.45 13.85
CA GLU A 16 -42.69 0.79 13.06
C GLU A 16 -41.44 1.01 12.20
N PHE A 17 -40.25 0.78 12.76
CA PHE A 17 -38.99 0.98 12.05
C PHE A 17 -38.85 0.11 10.80
N ARG A 18 -39.30 -1.16 10.87
CA ARG A 18 -39.28 -2.06 9.70
C ARG A 18 -40.14 -1.57 8.53
N LYS A 19 -41.12 -0.69 8.76
CA LYS A 19 -41.92 -0.09 7.68
C LYS A 19 -41.11 0.94 6.88
N VAL A 20 -40.04 1.47 7.46
CA VAL A 20 -39.17 2.48 6.86
C VAL A 20 -38.04 1.81 6.08
N LYS A 21 -38.23 1.65 4.75
CA LYS A 21 -37.26 0.98 3.86
C LYS A 21 -35.85 1.58 3.91
N SER A 22 -35.75 2.92 3.98
CA SER A 22 -34.46 3.62 4.06
C SER A 22 -33.70 3.32 5.36
N GLY A 23 -34.41 3.24 6.48
CA GLY A 23 -33.83 2.87 7.78
C GLY A 23 -33.28 1.44 7.77
N LEU A 24 -33.98 0.52 7.12
CA LEU A 24 -33.52 -0.87 6.99
C LEU A 24 -32.24 -0.99 6.15
N ILE A 25 -32.15 -0.25 5.04
CA ILE A 25 -30.91 -0.20 4.23
C ILE A 25 -29.75 0.36 5.04
N GLY A 26 -29.97 1.44 5.79
CA GLY A 26 -28.95 2.01 6.67
C GLY A 26 -28.48 1.03 7.74
N LEU A 27 -29.39 0.24 8.31
CA LEU A 27 -29.05 -0.80 9.29
C LEU A 27 -28.21 -1.93 8.67
N VAL A 28 -28.56 -2.37 7.45
CA VAL A 28 -27.78 -3.38 6.72
C VAL A 28 -26.37 -2.86 6.43
N LEU A 29 -26.24 -1.61 5.99
CA LEU A 29 -24.96 -0.96 5.73
C LEU A 29 -24.12 -0.85 7.02
N LEU A 30 -24.75 -0.45 8.13
CA LEU A 30 -24.09 -0.41 9.44
C LEU A 30 -23.60 -1.80 9.85
N GLY A 31 -24.43 -2.83 9.69
CA GLY A 31 -24.04 -4.22 9.94
C GLY A 31 -22.85 -4.66 9.10
N LEU A 32 -22.81 -4.26 7.83
CA LEU A 32 -21.67 -4.54 6.94
C LEU A 32 -20.39 -3.83 7.42
N PHE A 33 -20.45 -2.56 7.80
CA PHE A 33 -19.27 -1.87 8.32
C PHE A 33 -18.78 -2.42 9.67
N LEU A 34 -19.71 -2.83 10.55
CA LEU A 34 -19.36 -3.51 11.80
C LEU A 34 -18.74 -4.87 11.54
N PHE A 35 -19.23 -5.61 10.55
CA PHE A 35 -18.61 -6.86 10.11
C PHE A 35 -17.18 -6.63 9.61
N VAL A 36 -16.98 -5.63 8.74
CA VAL A 36 -15.64 -5.26 8.26
C VAL A 36 -14.71 -4.90 9.40
N LEU A 37 -15.19 -4.14 10.40
CA LEU A 37 -14.40 -3.76 11.57
C LEU A 37 -14.05 -4.97 12.44
N PHE A 38 -14.99 -5.90 12.64
CA PHE A 38 -14.74 -7.12 13.41
C PHE A 38 -13.71 -8.03 12.74
N PHE A 39 -13.76 -8.14 11.40
CA PHE A 39 -12.84 -8.96 10.60
C PHE A 39 -11.60 -8.19 10.10
N GLU A 40 -11.42 -6.93 10.51
CA GLU A 40 -10.30 -6.08 10.08
C GLU A 40 -8.93 -6.77 10.24
N PRO A 41 -8.58 -7.42 11.37
CA PRO A 41 -7.27 -8.05 11.52
C PRO A 41 -6.98 -9.17 10.52
N ILE A 42 -8.04 -9.81 10.00
CA ILE A 42 -7.93 -10.91 9.03
C ILE A 42 -7.94 -10.36 7.60
N LEU A 43 -8.66 -9.26 7.37
CA LEU A 43 -8.81 -8.65 6.04
C LEU A 43 -7.65 -7.71 5.68
N LEU A 44 -6.82 -7.31 6.65
CA LEU A 44 -5.66 -6.44 6.44
C LEU A 44 -4.44 -7.24 5.99
N PRO A 45 -3.98 -7.08 4.73
CA PRO A 45 -2.70 -7.65 4.31
C PRO A 45 -1.51 -6.96 5.00
N PHE A 46 -1.68 -5.71 5.43
CA PHE A 46 -0.67 -4.91 6.14
C PHE A 46 -1.18 -4.60 7.56
N SER A 47 -0.80 -5.42 8.55
CA SER A 47 -1.33 -5.35 9.92
C SER A 47 -1.03 -4.04 10.65
N GLU A 48 0.09 -3.39 10.35
CA GLU A 48 0.53 -2.13 10.98
C GLU A 48 0.01 -0.88 10.26
N THR A 49 -0.92 -1.03 9.30
CA THR A 49 -1.49 0.09 8.53
C THR A 49 -2.02 1.20 9.44
N ASN A 50 -2.69 0.86 10.53
CA ASN A 50 -3.30 1.81 11.45
C ASN A 50 -2.30 2.74 12.15
N THR A 51 -1.09 2.27 12.42
CA THR A 51 -0.05 3.03 13.13
C THR A 51 0.95 3.66 12.15
N ARG A 52 1.23 2.97 11.04
CA ARG A 52 2.25 3.34 10.05
C ARG A 52 1.70 3.90 8.74
N TRP A 53 0.42 4.29 8.67
CA TRP A 53 -0.15 4.87 7.45
C TRP A 53 0.64 6.06 6.87
N LYS A 54 1.22 6.89 7.76
CA LYS A 54 2.02 8.06 7.38
C LYS A 54 3.52 7.77 7.23
N ASP A 55 3.97 6.59 7.61
CA ASP A 55 5.36 6.19 7.53
C ASP A 55 5.69 5.72 6.11
N ILE A 56 6.44 6.55 5.37
CA ILE A 56 6.81 6.27 3.98
C ILE A 56 7.68 5.01 3.89
N THR A 57 8.52 4.74 4.90
CA THR A 57 9.42 3.58 4.89
C THR A 57 8.65 2.26 5.00
N TYR A 58 7.50 2.25 5.66
CA TYR A 58 6.64 1.06 5.72
C TYR A 58 6.07 0.67 4.34
N TRP A 59 5.84 1.63 3.46
CA TRP A 59 5.23 1.42 2.14
C TRP A 59 6.24 1.38 0.99
N GLU A 60 7.51 1.68 1.25
CA GLU A 60 8.49 1.97 0.19
C GLU A 60 8.78 0.76 -0.72
N ASP A 61 8.48 -0.44 -0.24
CA ASP A 61 8.64 -1.70 -0.94
C ASP A 61 7.52 -2.03 -1.92
N ASN A 62 6.42 -1.29 -1.86
CA ASN A 62 5.33 -1.44 -2.80
C ASN A 62 5.62 -0.64 -4.10
N PRO A 63 5.10 -1.09 -5.25
CA PRO A 63 5.10 -0.30 -6.47
C PRO A 63 4.24 0.95 -6.30
N ALA A 64 4.64 2.05 -6.92
CA ALA A 64 3.86 3.29 -6.92
C ALA A 64 2.77 3.24 -8.00
N SER A 65 1.56 3.69 -7.66
CA SER A 65 0.42 3.76 -8.58
C SER A 65 0.13 2.44 -9.30
N ALA A 66 0.31 1.31 -8.62
CA ALA A 66 0.02 0.01 -9.19
C ALA A 66 -1.49 -0.22 -9.23
N ALA A 67 -1.96 -0.81 -10.31
CA ALA A 67 -3.36 -1.09 -10.47
C ALA A 67 -3.76 -2.37 -9.67
N PRO A 68 -5.06 -2.61 -9.42
CA PRO A 68 -5.51 -3.86 -8.84
C PRO A 68 -5.08 -5.12 -9.59
N GLU A 69 -4.81 -6.21 -8.88
CA GLU A 69 -4.40 -7.50 -9.49
C GLU A 69 -5.46 -8.08 -10.42
N TRP A 70 -6.74 -7.97 -10.06
CA TRP A 70 -7.85 -8.51 -10.85
C TRP A 70 -7.96 -7.88 -12.25
N ILE A 71 -7.30 -6.74 -12.52
CA ILE A 71 -7.21 -6.17 -13.88
C ILE A 71 -6.56 -7.18 -14.84
N ASN A 72 -5.64 -8.01 -14.36
CA ASN A 72 -5.07 -9.07 -15.17
C ASN A 72 -6.11 -10.07 -15.67
N LEU A 73 -7.31 -10.17 -15.09
CA LEU A 73 -8.38 -11.02 -15.62
C LEU A 73 -9.01 -10.45 -16.89
N PHE A 74 -8.98 -9.12 -17.04
CA PHE A 74 -9.67 -8.39 -18.11
C PHE A 74 -8.73 -7.86 -19.19
N THR A 75 -7.42 -7.84 -18.96
CA THR A 75 -6.43 -7.38 -19.94
C THR A 75 -5.84 -8.51 -20.76
N SER A 76 -5.56 -8.22 -22.03
CA SER A 76 -4.81 -9.11 -22.93
C SER A 76 -3.35 -9.24 -22.50
N LYS A 77 -2.69 -8.12 -22.18
CA LYS A 77 -1.34 -8.08 -21.61
C LYS A 77 -1.40 -8.27 -20.09
N LYS A 78 -0.82 -9.36 -19.61
CA LYS A 78 -0.71 -9.67 -18.17
C LYS A 78 0.46 -8.89 -17.57
N ARG A 79 0.20 -8.23 -16.46
CA ARG A 79 1.15 -7.41 -15.73
C ARG A 79 1.74 -8.19 -14.56
N ALA A 80 3.04 -8.05 -14.31
CA ALA A 80 3.69 -8.67 -13.15
C ALA A 80 2.96 -8.31 -11.84
N VAL A 81 2.71 -9.32 -11.02
CA VAL A 81 2.07 -9.20 -9.71
C VAL A 81 3.14 -8.99 -8.64
N SER A 82 2.85 -8.17 -7.63
CA SER A 82 3.74 -8.02 -6.48
C SER A 82 3.77 -9.30 -5.64
N GLN A 83 4.96 -9.80 -5.32
CA GLN A 83 5.13 -10.99 -4.48
C GLN A 83 6.47 -10.99 -3.75
N GLU A 84 6.53 -11.61 -2.58
CA GLU A 84 7.79 -12.00 -1.93
C GLU A 84 8.31 -13.26 -2.61
N LEU A 85 9.62 -13.35 -2.80
CA LEU A 85 10.29 -14.56 -3.28
C LEU A 85 10.86 -15.30 -2.09
N GLU A 86 10.52 -16.58 -2.01
CA GLU A 86 11.13 -17.48 -1.04
C GLU A 86 12.56 -17.82 -1.47
N GLU A 87 13.45 -17.92 -0.49
CA GLU A 87 14.82 -18.37 -0.72
C GLU A 87 14.82 -19.86 -1.12
N SER A 88 15.51 -20.20 -2.21
CA SER A 88 15.57 -21.59 -2.69
C SER A 88 16.81 -22.35 -2.21
N ARG A 89 17.88 -21.65 -1.83
CA ARG A 89 19.16 -22.25 -1.44
C ARG A 89 20.06 -21.23 -0.74
N LEU A 90 20.39 -21.53 0.51
CA LEU A 90 21.44 -20.87 1.30
C LEU A 90 22.69 -21.76 1.31
N ASP A 91 23.83 -21.21 0.91
CA ASP A 91 25.14 -21.86 1.03
C ASP A 91 26.09 -20.90 1.76
N GLU A 92 26.49 -21.27 2.98
CA GLU A 92 27.44 -20.50 3.77
C GLU A 92 28.82 -21.15 3.68
N LYS A 93 29.79 -20.40 3.17
CA LYS A 93 31.18 -20.83 3.02
C LYS A 93 32.08 -19.99 3.93
N ASN A 94 32.85 -20.70 4.73
CA ASN A 94 33.90 -20.10 5.56
C ASN A 94 35.25 -20.26 4.85
N ALA A 95 35.85 -19.14 4.46
CA ALA A 95 37.17 -19.09 3.82
C ALA A 95 38.14 -18.31 4.71
N GLY A 96 38.63 -18.95 5.78
CA GLY A 96 39.48 -18.32 6.78
C GLY A 96 38.69 -17.31 7.62
N THR A 97 39.10 -16.03 7.59
CA THR A 97 38.43 -14.92 8.29
C THR A 97 37.26 -14.32 7.52
N VAL A 98 37.06 -14.73 6.27
CA VAL A 98 36.00 -14.23 5.39
C VAL A 98 34.86 -15.24 5.35
N ARG A 99 33.65 -14.76 5.63
CA ARG A 99 32.42 -15.55 5.47
C ARG A 99 31.69 -15.10 4.21
N ILE A 100 31.24 -16.06 3.42
CA ILE A 100 30.51 -15.82 2.18
C ILE A 100 29.16 -16.51 2.32
N ILE A 101 28.09 -15.71 2.30
CA ILE A 101 26.72 -16.20 2.29
C ILE A 101 26.23 -16.08 0.84
N GLU A 102 25.86 -17.20 0.23
CA GLU A 102 25.30 -17.26 -1.12
C GLU A 102 23.83 -17.68 -1.05
N GLU A 103 22.95 -16.82 -1.54
CA GLU A 103 21.50 -17.05 -1.58
C GLU A 103 21.02 -17.02 -3.03
N THR A 104 20.06 -17.89 -3.35
CA THR A 104 19.40 -17.90 -4.66
C THR A 104 17.89 -17.76 -4.54
N PHE A 105 17.35 -16.69 -5.10
CA PHE A 105 15.91 -16.47 -5.24
C PHE A 105 15.45 -16.88 -6.64
N VAL A 106 14.41 -17.69 -6.71
CA VAL A 106 13.85 -18.14 -7.99
C VAL A 106 12.58 -17.36 -8.30
N TYR A 107 12.51 -16.77 -9.48
CA TYR A 107 11.34 -16.04 -9.95
C TYR A 107 10.85 -16.62 -11.28
N ASP A 108 9.67 -17.24 -11.24
CA ASP A 108 8.98 -17.71 -12.44
C ASP A 108 8.20 -16.56 -13.09
N TYR A 109 8.82 -15.94 -14.10
CA TYR A 109 8.27 -14.79 -14.79
C TYR A 109 7.36 -15.24 -15.96
N ARG A 110 6.05 -15.07 -15.79
CA ARG A 110 5.02 -15.50 -16.77
C ARG A 110 4.27 -14.36 -17.45
N TYR A 111 4.67 -13.11 -17.20
CA TYR A 111 3.89 -11.91 -17.55
C TYR A 111 4.38 -11.25 -18.84
N ASP A 112 3.56 -10.33 -19.39
CA ASP A 112 3.87 -9.56 -20.59
C ASP A 112 4.45 -8.17 -20.28
N VAL A 113 4.24 -7.68 -19.06
CA VAL A 113 4.82 -6.44 -18.56
C VAL A 113 5.70 -6.74 -17.36
N ALA A 114 6.95 -6.30 -17.42
CA ALA A 114 7.94 -6.54 -16.38
C ALA A 114 7.56 -5.86 -15.04
N PRO A 115 8.01 -6.40 -13.90
CA PRO A 115 7.85 -5.75 -12.61
C PRO A 115 8.43 -4.33 -12.63
N SER A 116 7.92 -3.48 -11.74
CA SER A 116 8.45 -2.12 -11.58
C SER A 116 9.84 -2.11 -10.95
N ASP A 117 10.13 -3.05 -10.05
CA ASP A 117 11.41 -3.18 -9.36
C ASP A 117 11.60 -4.61 -8.83
N LEU A 118 12.86 -4.94 -8.51
CA LEU A 118 13.22 -6.06 -7.64
C LEU A 118 13.92 -5.47 -6.42
N ILE A 119 13.47 -5.80 -5.23
CA ILE A 119 13.93 -5.18 -3.99
C ILE A 119 14.52 -6.26 -3.10
N PHE A 120 15.83 -6.19 -2.88
CA PHE A 120 16.51 -7.05 -1.91
C PHE A 120 16.64 -6.30 -0.59
N LYS A 121 16.36 -6.99 0.51
CA LYS A 121 16.57 -6.48 1.86
C LYS A 121 17.40 -7.45 2.68
N ALA A 122 18.25 -6.89 3.53
CA ALA A 122 19.02 -7.66 4.51
C ALA A 122 19.06 -6.91 5.84
N SER A 123 18.93 -7.64 6.94
CA SER A 123 19.13 -7.14 8.30
C SER A 123 20.40 -7.76 8.90
N GLY A 124 21.02 -7.08 9.84
CA GLY A 124 22.28 -7.52 10.44
C GLY A 124 23.10 -6.36 11.00
N SER A 125 24.41 -6.57 11.09
CA SER A 125 25.33 -5.55 11.55
C SER A 125 26.71 -5.73 10.93
N GLY A 126 27.35 -4.62 10.53
CA GLY A 126 28.74 -4.61 10.08
C GLY A 126 28.91 -4.29 8.60
N ASN A 127 30.10 -4.58 8.07
CA ASN A 127 30.44 -4.29 6.67
C ASN A 127 30.27 -5.53 5.79
N VAL A 128 29.39 -5.43 4.80
CA VAL A 128 29.10 -6.51 3.86
C VAL A 128 29.38 -6.04 2.43
N THR A 129 30.09 -6.86 1.64
CA THR A 129 30.14 -6.65 0.19
C THR A 129 29.04 -7.46 -0.45
N VAL A 130 28.06 -6.77 -1.02
CA VAL A 130 26.92 -7.39 -1.71
C VAL A 130 27.23 -7.46 -3.19
N ILE A 131 27.16 -8.67 -3.73
CA ILE A 131 27.29 -9.00 -5.15
C ILE A 131 25.97 -9.60 -5.59
N MET A 132 25.31 -8.99 -6.58
CA MET A 132 24.06 -9.51 -7.12
C MET A 132 24.21 -9.75 -8.61
N SER A 133 23.62 -10.84 -9.07
CA SER A 133 23.51 -11.16 -10.49
C SER A 133 22.21 -11.88 -10.75
N ILE A 134 21.75 -11.84 -11.99
CA ILE A 134 20.56 -12.57 -12.43
C ILE A 134 20.89 -13.44 -13.62
N GLU A 135 20.55 -14.72 -13.52
CA GLU A 135 20.58 -15.68 -14.61
C GLU A 135 19.20 -15.72 -15.27
N ARG A 136 19.19 -15.51 -16.59
CA ARG A 136 17.99 -15.42 -17.41
C ARG A 136 17.61 -16.80 -17.98
N PRO A 137 16.35 -17.01 -18.39
CA PRO A 137 15.90 -18.25 -19.02
C PRO A 137 16.66 -18.62 -20.30
N ASP A 138 17.28 -17.64 -20.96
CA ASP A 138 18.10 -17.84 -22.15
C ASP A 138 19.56 -18.20 -21.84
N GLY A 139 19.88 -18.50 -20.58
CA GLY A 139 21.22 -18.87 -20.10
C GLY A 139 22.19 -17.70 -19.95
N ARG A 140 21.78 -16.45 -20.26
CA ARG A 140 22.64 -15.28 -20.09
C ARG A 140 22.61 -14.79 -18.65
N LYS A 141 23.79 -14.46 -18.13
CA LYS A 141 23.96 -13.84 -16.82
C LYS A 141 24.13 -12.33 -16.94
N ILE A 142 23.41 -11.57 -16.11
CA ILE A 142 23.55 -10.13 -15.97
C ILE A 142 24.07 -9.85 -14.55
N ASP A 143 25.25 -9.23 -14.45
CA ASP A 143 25.72 -8.69 -13.19
C ASP A 143 24.87 -7.45 -12.86
N LEU A 144 24.32 -7.39 -11.64
CA LEU A 144 23.42 -6.33 -11.21
C LEU A 144 24.12 -5.32 -10.32
N MET A 145 25.03 -5.76 -9.46
CA MET A 145 25.87 -4.86 -8.67
C MET A 145 26.98 -5.62 -7.95
N ARG A 146 28.02 -4.88 -7.56
CA ARG A 146 29.04 -5.29 -6.60
C ARG A 146 29.47 -4.08 -5.78
N LYS A 147 29.01 -3.96 -4.54
CA LYS A 147 29.33 -2.80 -3.69
C LYS A 147 29.51 -3.18 -2.22
N PRO A 148 30.52 -2.63 -1.53
CA PRO A 148 30.58 -2.67 -0.08
C PRO A 148 29.48 -1.78 0.50
N MET A 149 28.80 -2.26 1.53
CA MET A 149 27.72 -1.58 2.22
C MET A 149 27.82 -1.85 3.72
N GLU A 150 27.32 -0.90 4.50
CA GLU A 150 27.28 -1.01 5.96
C GLU A 150 25.84 -1.28 6.38
N ILE A 151 25.63 -2.33 7.18
CA ILE A 151 24.35 -2.59 7.84
C ILE A 151 24.46 -2.10 9.28
N GLN A 152 23.60 -1.14 9.63
CA GLN A 152 23.49 -0.64 10.99
C GLN A 152 22.55 -1.55 11.78
N GLU A 153 22.92 -1.86 13.01
CA GLU A 153 22.09 -2.67 13.89
C GLU A 153 20.70 -2.03 14.08
N GLY A 154 19.64 -2.82 13.87
CA GLY A 154 18.26 -2.36 13.92
C GLY A 154 17.74 -1.63 12.67
N LYS A 155 18.56 -1.48 11.61
CA LYS A 155 18.10 -0.98 10.31
C LYS A 155 18.28 -2.03 9.21
N GLU A 156 17.30 -2.12 8.34
CA GLU A 156 17.41 -2.96 7.15
C GLU A 156 18.18 -2.23 6.05
N LEU A 157 19.13 -2.94 5.46
CA LEU A 157 19.71 -2.58 4.18
C LEU A 157 18.68 -2.86 3.09
N ARG A 158 18.39 -1.87 2.24
CA ARG A 158 17.43 -1.99 1.13
C ARG A 158 18.08 -1.65 -0.20
N ILE A 159 17.99 -2.56 -1.17
CA ILE A 159 18.55 -2.41 -2.51
C ILE A 159 17.42 -2.50 -3.54
N ALA A 160 17.16 -1.38 -4.23
CA ALA A 160 16.27 -1.32 -5.39
C ALA A 160 17.07 -1.57 -6.68
N ILE A 161 16.85 -2.70 -7.35
CA ILE A 161 17.59 -3.11 -8.54
C ILE A 161 17.35 -2.14 -9.70
N ASP A 162 16.12 -1.64 -9.88
CA ASP A 162 15.80 -0.76 -11.00
C ASP A 162 16.69 0.49 -11.02
N LYS A 163 16.90 1.07 -9.83
CA LYS A 163 17.75 2.24 -9.63
C LYS A 163 19.24 1.91 -9.56
N THR A 164 19.60 0.82 -8.87
CA THR A 164 21.00 0.54 -8.50
C THR A 164 21.80 -0.07 -9.65
N SER A 165 21.16 -0.89 -10.48
CA SER A 165 21.81 -1.74 -11.50
C SER A 165 21.84 -1.14 -12.90
N LYS A 166 21.45 0.13 -13.02
CA LYS A 166 21.29 0.80 -14.32
C LYS A 166 22.56 0.78 -15.17
N ASN A 167 23.71 1.02 -14.55
CA ASN A 167 25.00 1.01 -15.24
C ASN A 167 25.42 -0.40 -15.65
N ASP A 168 25.16 -1.40 -14.81
CA ASP A 168 25.53 -2.78 -15.07
C ASP A 168 24.68 -3.38 -16.21
N VAL A 169 23.38 -3.05 -16.24
CA VAL A 169 22.49 -3.41 -17.36
C VAL A 169 22.88 -2.68 -18.65
N LEU A 170 23.26 -1.40 -18.58
CA LEU A 170 23.81 -0.71 -19.75
C LEU A 170 25.08 -1.42 -20.27
N ASN A 171 25.99 -1.82 -19.38
CA ASN A 171 27.20 -2.56 -19.73
C ASN A 171 26.88 -3.92 -20.39
N PHE A 172 25.86 -4.62 -19.88
CA PHE A 172 25.35 -5.84 -20.50
C PHE A 172 24.81 -5.59 -21.93
N LEU A 173 24.04 -4.53 -22.15
CA LEU A 173 23.57 -4.14 -23.49
C LEU A 173 24.73 -3.78 -24.43
N LYS A 174 25.80 -3.14 -23.92
CA LYS A 174 27.01 -2.86 -24.73
C LYS A 174 27.66 -4.15 -25.23
N LYS A 175 27.79 -5.15 -24.36
CA LYS A 175 28.37 -6.46 -24.71
C LYS A 175 27.58 -7.17 -25.81
N LEU A 176 26.27 -6.89 -25.91
CA LEU A 176 25.37 -7.44 -26.92
C LEU A 176 25.25 -6.58 -28.18
N ASN A 177 25.96 -5.44 -28.27
CA ASN A 177 25.78 -4.44 -29.33
C ASN A 177 24.34 -3.93 -29.49
N ALA A 178 23.54 -3.96 -28.41
CA ALA A 178 22.12 -3.65 -28.41
C ALA A 178 21.78 -2.24 -27.88
N LEU A 179 22.77 -1.32 -27.83
CA LEU A 179 22.60 0.04 -27.31
C LEU A 179 21.80 0.98 -28.22
N ASN A 180 21.61 0.62 -29.49
CA ASN A 180 20.96 1.49 -30.46
C ASN A 180 19.54 1.85 -30.02
N GLY A 181 19.29 3.14 -29.79
CA GLY A 181 17.98 3.67 -29.36
C GLY A 181 17.78 3.75 -27.84
N VAL A 182 18.75 3.36 -27.01
CA VAL A 182 18.63 3.38 -25.54
C VAL A 182 19.26 4.64 -24.95
N THR A 183 18.43 5.52 -24.39
CA THR A 183 18.91 6.68 -23.61
C THR A 183 18.85 6.37 -22.12
N THR A 184 19.90 6.75 -21.39
CA THR A 184 20.01 6.50 -19.94
C THR A 184 18.88 7.12 -19.12
N GLN A 185 18.13 8.10 -19.62
CA GLN A 185 17.05 8.74 -18.87
C GLN A 185 15.74 7.94 -18.88
N THR A 186 15.45 7.22 -19.96
CA THR A 186 14.18 6.49 -20.15
C THR A 186 14.27 5.00 -19.86
N LEU A 187 15.49 4.48 -19.71
CA LEU A 187 15.74 3.06 -19.44
C LEU A 187 15.21 2.66 -18.06
N LYS A 188 14.28 1.71 -18.05
CA LYS A 188 13.91 0.90 -16.88
C LYS A 188 14.72 -0.39 -16.91
N THR A 189 15.46 -0.65 -15.85
CA THR A 189 16.38 -1.77 -15.75
C THR A 189 15.62 -3.10 -15.78
N THR A 190 14.48 -3.18 -15.09
CA THR A 190 13.64 -4.39 -15.08
C THR A 190 13.07 -4.70 -16.47
N ASP A 191 12.64 -3.70 -17.23
CA ASP A 191 12.12 -3.90 -18.59
C ASP A 191 13.18 -4.55 -19.51
N ILE A 192 14.48 -4.30 -19.27
CA ILE A 192 15.59 -4.96 -20.01
C ILE A 192 15.84 -6.38 -19.49
N ILE A 193 15.91 -6.56 -18.17
CA ILE A 193 16.17 -7.86 -17.55
C ILE A 193 15.14 -8.90 -18.03
N PHE A 194 13.86 -8.50 -18.07
CA PHE A 194 12.71 -9.36 -18.34
C PHE A 194 12.28 -9.38 -19.81
N SER A 195 13.10 -8.89 -20.74
CA SER A 195 12.76 -8.89 -22.16
C SER A 195 13.74 -9.67 -23.02
N LYS A 196 13.29 -10.01 -24.22
CA LYS A 196 14.13 -10.58 -25.28
C LYS A 196 15.00 -9.46 -25.85
N ILE A 197 16.30 -9.74 -25.96
CA ILE A 197 17.28 -8.76 -26.46
C ILE A 197 17.86 -9.31 -27.75
N GLU A 198 17.52 -8.64 -28.84
CA GLU A 198 18.05 -8.86 -30.18
C GLU A 198 19.07 -7.75 -30.51
N ASN A 199 18.97 -7.11 -31.67
CA ASN A 199 19.93 -6.12 -32.18
C ASN A 199 19.62 -4.67 -31.78
N SER A 200 18.41 -4.40 -31.27
CA SER A 200 17.99 -3.12 -30.70
C SER A 200 16.95 -3.38 -29.62
N VAL A 201 16.89 -2.48 -28.63
CA VAL A 201 15.82 -2.51 -27.63
C VAL A 201 14.68 -1.63 -28.15
N PRO A 202 13.55 -2.20 -28.60
CA PRO A 202 12.40 -1.39 -28.96
C PRO A 202 11.83 -0.69 -27.72
N PHE A 203 11.05 0.37 -27.94
CA PHE A 203 10.44 1.15 -26.85
C PHE A 203 9.59 0.28 -25.90
N THR A 204 9.04 -0.82 -26.41
CA THR A 204 8.38 -1.88 -25.63
C THR A 204 8.95 -3.22 -26.05
N PRO A 205 9.89 -3.80 -25.28
CA PRO A 205 10.53 -5.05 -25.66
C PRO A 205 9.64 -6.25 -25.34
N ASP A 206 9.74 -7.29 -26.17
CA ASP A 206 8.96 -8.51 -25.99
C ASP A 206 9.39 -9.23 -24.70
N PRO A 207 8.46 -9.77 -23.91
CA PRO A 207 8.78 -10.42 -22.65
C PRO A 207 9.60 -11.69 -22.89
N LEU A 208 10.67 -11.87 -22.11
CA LEU A 208 11.39 -13.14 -21.99
C LEU A 208 10.82 -13.90 -20.79
N LYS A 209 9.80 -14.72 -21.04
CA LYS A 209 9.16 -15.53 -20.00
C LYS A 209 10.03 -16.73 -19.63
N GLY A 210 9.96 -17.16 -18.38
CA GLY A 210 10.65 -18.33 -17.87
C GLY A 210 11.17 -18.14 -16.46
N GLU A 211 12.00 -19.08 -16.02
CA GLU A 211 12.59 -19.08 -14.69
C GLU A 211 13.85 -18.21 -14.64
N TYR A 212 13.85 -17.23 -13.73
CA TYR A 212 14.98 -16.37 -13.42
C TYR A 212 15.59 -16.80 -12.08
N ARG A 213 16.92 -16.84 -12.01
CA ARG A 213 17.64 -17.11 -10.76
C ARG A 213 18.41 -15.86 -10.37
N ILE A 214 18.02 -15.25 -9.25
CA ILE A 214 18.68 -14.07 -8.70
C ILE A 214 19.67 -14.56 -7.64
N LEU A 215 20.95 -14.44 -7.96
CA LEU A 215 22.03 -14.88 -7.09
C LEU A 215 22.55 -13.68 -6.30
N VAL A 216 22.53 -13.81 -4.98
CA VAL A 216 23.03 -12.81 -4.04
C VAL A 216 24.18 -13.42 -3.26
N SER A 217 25.35 -12.81 -3.33
CA SER A 217 26.52 -13.19 -2.52
C SER A 217 26.88 -12.04 -1.61
N MET A 218 26.91 -12.32 -0.30
CA MET A 218 27.24 -11.39 0.75
C MET A 218 28.56 -11.83 1.37
N ILE A 219 29.58 -10.98 1.24
CA ILE A 219 30.92 -11.25 1.77
C ILE A 219 31.12 -10.42 3.02
N LEU A 220 31.32 -11.09 4.15
CA LEU A 220 31.57 -10.51 5.46
C LEU A 220 33.06 -10.60 5.76
N GLN A 221 33.66 -9.47 6.15
CA GLN A 221 35.12 -9.37 6.30
C GLN A 221 35.60 -9.61 7.73
N LYS A 222 34.71 -9.48 8.73
CA LYS A 222 35.01 -9.70 10.14
C LYS A 222 34.09 -10.76 10.73
N GLU A 223 34.58 -11.47 11.75
CA GLU A 223 33.76 -12.39 12.54
C GLU A 223 32.62 -11.70 13.29
N SER A 224 32.76 -10.40 13.59
CA SER A 224 31.71 -9.59 14.21
C SER A 224 30.60 -9.18 13.26
N ASP A 225 30.85 -9.17 11.95
CA ASP A 225 29.84 -8.80 10.95
C ASP A 225 28.84 -9.96 10.83
N ARG A 226 27.54 -9.70 10.83
CA ARG A 226 26.50 -10.73 10.73
C ARG A 226 25.35 -10.30 9.84
N ILE A 227 24.70 -11.28 9.22
CA ILE A 227 23.42 -11.14 8.53
C ILE A 227 22.40 -11.94 9.32
N ASP A 228 21.32 -11.30 9.77
CA ASP A 228 20.29 -11.92 10.58
C ASP A 228 19.11 -12.42 9.73
N SER A 229 18.73 -11.66 8.69
CA SER A 229 17.68 -12.07 7.75
C SER A 229 17.86 -11.43 6.39
N THR A 230 17.30 -12.07 5.36
CA THR A 230 17.24 -11.58 3.99
C THR A 230 15.85 -11.78 3.42
N SER A 231 15.48 -10.95 2.44
CA SER A 231 14.25 -11.09 1.67
C SER A 231 14.40 -10.47 0.30
N MET A 232 13.62 -10.98 -0.66
CA MET A 232 13.57 -10.45 -2.01
C MET A 232 12.11 -10.26 -2.41
N LYS A 233 11.74 -9.02 -2.69
CA LYS A 233 10.39 -8.68 -3.15
C LYS A 233 10.41 -8.29 -4.62
N VAL A 234 9.50 -8.90 -5.38
CA VAL A 234 9.14 -8.44 -6.72
C VAL A 234 8.08 -7.35 -6.56
N ALA A 235 8.43 -6.11 -6.88
CA ALA A 235 7.46 -5.02 -6.95
C ALA A 235 6.76 -5.06 -8.31
N GLY A 236 5.53 -5.55 -8.36
CA GLY A 236 4.78 -5.73 -9.60
C GLY A 236 4.39 -4.42 -10.30
N ARG A 237 3.54 -4.54 -11.31
CA ARG A 237 2.77 -3.43 -11.90
C ARG A 237 1.31 -3.44 -11.46
N VAL A 238 0.90 -4.54 -10.82
CA VAL A 238 -0.37 -4.68 -10.14
C VAL A 238 -0.14 -5.21 -8.72
N GLN A 239 -0.99 -4.80 -7.79
CA GLN A 239 -0.89 -5.21 -6.38
C GLN A 239 -2.26 -5.23 -5.70
N GLY A 240 -2.52 -6.30 -4.96
CA GLY A 240 -3.66 -6.43 -4.06
C GLY A 240 -5.02 -6.22 -4.75
N ILE A 241 -6.03 -5.96 -3.90
CA ILE A 241 -7.43 -5.87 -4.33
C ILE A 241 -7.74 -4.51 -4.95
N LEU A 242 -7.15 -3.42 -4.44
CA LEU A 242 -7.43 -2.05 -4.88
C LEU A 242 -6.23 -1.32 -5.48
N GLY A 243 -5.05 -1.96 -5.55
CA GLY A 243 -3.84 -1.29 -6.01
C GLY A 243 -3.18 -0.43 -4.94
N THR A 244 -2.24 0.39 -5.39
CA THR A 244 -1.46 1.31 -4.56
C THR A 244 -1.58 2.74 -5.05
N ASP A 245 -1.39 3.70 -4.16
CA ASP A 245 -1.34 5.11 -4.52
C ASP A 245 0.07 5.56 -4.97
N ASN A 246 0.23 6.84 -5.29
CA ASN A 246 1.52 7.41 -5.69
C ASN A 246 2.58 7.36 -4.57
N SER A 247 2.16 7.31 -3.31
CA SER A 247 3.01 7.14 -2.14
C SER A 247 3.24 5.66 -1.81
N LYS A 248 2.90 4.73 -2.72
CA LYS A 248 3.06 3.28 -2.60
C LYS A 248 2.20 2.63 -1.50
N ARG A 249 1.26 3.37 -0.92
CA ARG A 249 0.37 2.87 0.13
C ARG A 249 -0.65 1.92 -0.47
N ASP A 250 -0.89 0.81 0.20
CA ASP A 250 -1.93 -0.14 -0.19
C ASP A 250 -3.32 0.47 0.07
N ILE A 251 -4.11 0.64 -1.01
CA ILE A 251 -5.38 1.36 -0.95
C ILE A 251 -6.42 0.54 -0.16
N TRP A 252 -6.41 -0.78 -0.30
CA TRP A 252 -7.33 -1.67 0.40
C TRP A 252 -7.15 -1.56 1.91
N SER A 253 -5.91 -1.65 2.37
CA SER A 253 -5.56 -1.49 3.78
C SER A 253 -5.97 -0.11 4.31
N GLY A 254 -5.75 0.94 3.53
CA GLY A 254 -6.15 2.31 3.89
C GLY A 254 -7.66 2.47 4.05
N VAL A 255 -8.45 1.89 3.14
CA VAL A 255 -9.92 1.90 3.22
C VAL A 255 -10.38 1.19 4.48
N LEU A 256 -9.87 -0.02 4.75
CA LEU A 256 -10.23 -0.79 5.95
C LEU A 256 -9.87 -0.06 7.25
N ALA A 257 -8.64 0.45 7.36
CA ALA A 257 -8.18 1.22 8.51
C ALA A 257 -9.01 2.49 8.75
N GLY A 258 -9.58 3.06 7.69
CA GLY A 258 -10.46 4.24 7.75
C GLY A 258 -11.88 3.95 8.24
N VAL A 259 -12.39 2.71 8.11
CA VAL A 259 -13.79 2.37 8.43
C VAL A 259 -14.12 2.69 9.88
N LYS A 260 -13.24 2.36 10.84
CA LYS A 260 -13.47 2.64 12.27
C LYS A 260 -13.64 4.13 12.57
N TRP A 261 -12.86 4.98 11.92
CA TRP A 261 -12.92 6.43 12.09
C TRP A 261 -14.15 7.01 11.43
N ALA A 262 -14.49 6.54 10.23
CA ALA A 262 -15.71 6.93 9.54
C ALA A 262 -16.97 6.56 10.36
N LEU A 263 -17.01 5.36 10.93
CA LEU A 263 -18.10 4.92 11.82
C LEU A 263 -18.18 5.76 13.09
N LEU A 264 -17.06 6.01 13.76
CA LEU A 264 -17.02 6.80 14.99
C LEU A 264 -17.51 8.24 14.75
N ILE A 265 -16.96 8.90 13.73
CA ILE A 265 -17.33 10.28 13.38
C ILE A 265 -18.82 10.32 12.98
N GLY A 266 -19.25 9.41 12.09
CA GLY A 266 -20.65 9.35 11.66
C GLY A 266 -21.62 9.14 12.82
N LEU A 267 -21.29 8.25 13.76
CA LEU A 267 -22.09 7.99 14.94
C LEU A 267 -22.15 9.21 15.87
N LEU A 268 -21.01 9.82 16.18
CA LEU A 268 -20.94 11.01 17.04
C LEU A 268 -21.71 12.18 16.42
N THR A 269 -21.51 12.44 15.13
CA THR A 269 -22.25 13.48 14.40
C THR A 269 -23.76 13.21 14.47
N ALA A 270 -24.20 11.97 14.22
CA ALA A 270 -25.62 11.63 14.29
C ALA A 270 -26.21 11.86 15.68
N VAL A 271 -25.53 11.38 16.74
CA VAL A 271 -26.00 11.54 18.13
C VAL A 271 -26.08 13.02 18.52
N ILE A 272 -25.05 13.80 18.21
CA ILE A 272 -25.01 15.24 18.55
C ILE A 272 -26.08 16.00 17.76
N SER A 273 -26.16 15.81 16.44
CA SER A 273 -27.12 16.51 15.58
C SER A 273 -28.56 16.18 15.94
N VAL A 274 -28.89 14.91 16.21
CA VAL A 274 -30.24 14.51 16.62
C VAL A 274 -30.57 15.07 17.99
N SER A 275 -29.64 15.01 18.95
CA SER A 275 -29.88 15.55 20.30
C SER A 275 -30.17 17.05 20.27
N ILE A 276 -29.35 17.83 19.55
CA ILE A 276 -29.55 19.27 19.40
C ILE A 276 -30.86 19.54 18.65
N GLY A 277 -31.11 18.85 17.54
CA GLY A 277 -32.32 19.03 16.73
C GLY A 277 -33.61 18.73 17.51
N VAL A 278 -33.61 17.64 18.30
CA VAL A 278 -34.76 17.27 19.15
C VAL A 278 -34.97 18.31 20.25
N ILE A 279 -33.91 18.70 20.97
CA ILE A 279 -34.02 19.73 22.02
C ILE A 279 -34.54 21.02 21.43
N TYR A 280 -33.97 21.48 20.31
CA TYR A 280 -34.36 22.71 19.63
C TYR A 280 -35.81 22.65 19.15
N GLY A 281 -36.20 21.55 18.49
CA GLY A 281 -37.56 21.35 17.97
C GLY A 281 -38.61 21.27 19.07
N VAL A 282 -38.34 20.51 20.15
CA VAL A 282 -39.23 20.41 21.31
C VAL A 282 -39.35 21.76 22.01
N MET A 283 -38.25 22.50 22.19
CA MET A 283 -38.30 23.85 22.76
C MET A 283 -39.12 24.82 21.91
N SER A 284 -38.96 24.79 20.59
CA SER A 284 -39.73 25.63 19.66
C SER A 284 -41.22 25.32 19.76
N ALA A 285 -41.57 24.03 19.71
CA ALA A 285 -42.95 23.56 19.83
C ALA A 285 -43.60 23.90 21.18
N TYR A 286 -42.83 23.83 22.28
CA TYR A 286 -43.31 24.13 23.62
C TYR A 286 -43.53 25.63 23.86
N LEU A 287 -42.61 26.49 23.39
CA LEU A 287 -42.68 27.93 23.62
C LEU A 287 -43.76 28.62 22.79
N GLY A 288 -44.00 28.15 21.55
CA GLY A 288 -45.04 28.66 20.66
C GLY A 288 -44.96 30.17 20.33
N GLY A 289 -45.96 30.65 19.58
CA GLY A 289 -46.15 32.07 19.29
C GLY A 289 -44.92 32.75 18.64
N TRP A 290 -44.60 33.96 19.09
CA TRP A 290 -43.52 34.75 18.50
C TRP A 290 -42.12 34.17 18.75
N LYS A 291 -41.93 33.38 19.82
CA LYS A 291 -40.65 32.74 20.16
C LYS A 291 -40.32 31.59 19.22
N ASP A 292 -41.29 30.72 18.94
CA ASP A 292 -41.18 29.68 17.89
C ASP A 292 -40.84 30.33 16.54
N SER A 293 -41.58 31.39 16.20
CA SER A 293 -41.31 32.21 15.02
C SER A 293 -39.86 32.71 14.97
N LEU A 294 -39.31 33.26 16.06
CA LEU A 294 -37.92 33.72 16.11
C LEU A 294 -36.92 32.58 15.93
N MET A 295 -37.15 31.44 16.59
CA MET A 295 -36.31 30.25 16.47
C MET A 295 -36.27 29.74 15.03
N GLN A 296 -37.43 29.63 14.37
CA GLN A 296 -37.50 29.25 12.95
C GLN A 296 -36.69 30.20 12.05
N ARG A 297 -36.74 31.54 12.28
CA ARG A 297 -35.92 32.49 11.51
C ARG A 297 -34.43 32.28 11.72
N ILE A 298 -34.01 32.00 12.95
CA ILE A 298 -32.60 31.71 13.24
C ILE A 298 -32.16 30.46 12.46
N PHE A 299 -32.97 29.40 12.47
CA PHE A 299 -32.69 28.18 11.72
C PHE A 299 -32.62 28.42 10.20
N GLU A 300 -33.56 29.19 9.64
CA GLU A 300 -33.55 29.60 8.23
C GLU A 300 -32.26 30.34 7.84
N ILE A 301 -31.80 31.24 8.71
CA ILE A 301 -30.52 31.94 8.49
C ILE A 301 -29.37 30.93 8.46
N PHE A 302 -29.30 29.99 9.41
CA PHE A 302 -28.23 28.99 9.44
C PHE A 302 -28.20 28.12 8.17
N ILE A 303 -29.34 27.64 7.69
CA ILE A 303 -29.40 26.81 6.47
C ILE A 303 -29.20 27.62 5.18
N SER A 304 -29.41 28.93 5.22
CA SER A 304 -29.18 29.83 4.07
C SER A 304 -27.70 30.09 3.81
N VAL A 305 -26.83 29.88 4.81
CA VAL A 305 -25.38 30.06 4.66
C VAL A 305 -24.82 28.96 3.76
N PRO A 306 -24.08 29.30 2.68
CA PRO A 306 -23.44 28.30 1.85
C PRO A 306 -22.40 27.48 2.64
N LEU A 307 -22.56 26.16 2.66
CA LEU A 307 -21.72 25.26 3.45
C LEU A 307 -20.24 25.29 3.03
N LEU A 308 -19.96 25.31 1.71
CA LEU A 308 -18.58 25.24 1.20
C LEU A 308 -17.71 26.41 1.68
N PRO A 309 -18.12 27.69 1.57
CA PRO A 309 -17.37 28.81 2.14
C PRO A 309 -17.07 28.68 3.64
N VAL A 310 -18.04 28.23 4.44
CA VAL A 310 -17.86 28.06 5.89
C VAL A 310 -16.78 27.03 6.18
N LEU A 311 -16.85 25.87 5.51
CA LEU A 311 -15.86 24.81 5.70
C LEU A 311 -14.43 25.25 5.35
N ILE A 312 -14.25 26.04 4.28
CA ILE A 312 -12.94 26.57 3.88
C ILE A 312 -12.39 27.52 4.95
N VAL A 313 -13.20 28.47 5.44
CA VAL A 313 -12.77 29.42 6.48
C VAL A 313 -12.42 28.69 7.77
N MET A 314 -13.22 27.69 8.16
CA MET A 314 -12.95 26.87 9.34
C MET A 314 -11.66 26.07 9.20
N GLU A 315 -11.42 25.43 8.05
CA GLU A 315 -10.19 24.67 7.78
C GLU A 315 -8.95 25.54 7.93
N ARG A 316 -8.97 26.74 7.35
CA ARG A 316 -7.87 27.71 7.48
C ARG A 316 -7.68 28.18 8.91
N GLY A 317 -8.77 28.47 9.63
CA GLY A 317 -8.70 28.89 11.03
C GLY A 317 -8.13 27.79 11.94
N LEU A 318 -8.53 26.55 11.73
CA LEU A 318 -8.01 25.39 12.45
C LEU A 318 -6.52 25.15 12.17
N GLN A 319 -6.07 25.31 10.93
CA GLN A 319 -4.64 25.24 10.61
C GLN A 319 -3.84 26.33 11.32
N ALA A 320 -4.33 27.57 11.33
CA ALA A 320 -3.65 28.67 12.01
C ALA A 320 -3.47 28.41 13.52
N LEU A 321 -4.44 27.75 14.16
CA LEU A 321 -4.36 27.35 15.57
C LEU A 321 -3.47 26.13 15.83
N ALA A 322 -3.34 25.23 14.85
CA ALA A 322 -2.53 24.02 14.99
C ALA A 322 -1.03 24.27 14.72
N TYR A 323 -0.70 25.32 13.96
CA TYR A 323 0.65 25.63 13.49
C TYR A 323 1.17 27.02 13.93
N GLY A 324 0.40 27.79 14.70
CA GLY A 324 0.79 29.06 15.32
C GLY A 324 0.98 28.91 16.81
#